data_AF-A0A357BIK0-F1
#
_entry.id   AF-A0A357BIK0-F1
#
_cell.length_a   1.000
_cell.length_b   1.000
_cell.length_c   1.000
_cell.angle_alpha   90.00
_cell.angle_beta   90.00
_cell.angle_gamma   90.00
#
_symmetry.space_group_name_H-M   'P 1'
#
loop_
_entity.id
_entity.type
_entity.pdbx_description
1 polymer ?
#
loop_
_entity_poly.entity_id
_entity_poly.type
_entity_poly.pdbx_seq_one_letter_code
_entity_poly.pdbx_strand_id
1 'polypeptide(L)'
;MDIYFKPLYFRKAFVSFRVAVFLGIVFQVSLLSVFAQESGSMSAGDVFEFSLRNLKDSAKQVVQKNEELLTRNRLLRQKIDETRHQVNSFDQQRAGLIDDSAKSDYQLKDKAKEAALVQKGMARLKENMVQLQEEQDELRLKMAAKKKMEKEYQSQIGDVQREINQLKNKLGSADESSPKQAFVQEKEELLKSIKENESNFGVLESKMRRIQKNHNLSVKTVDELKVKQNLARQEIMDLQNEYKILLEQENLYFQEVQQLEQRNNNQSVQMDESMKELKSRCAELEKTLSKAGPKAKQYKLDRVIDEGEEGQLRDNLSVMKKENINLNEEIASLANKLKGAQ
;
A
#
# COMPACT_ATOMS: atom_id res chain seq x y z
N MET A 1 43.47 5.55 -41.77
CA MET A 1 43.97 6.85 -42.25
C MET A 1 44.50 7.60 -41.05
N ASP A 2 45.82 7.55 -40.89
CA ASP A 2 46.57 8.32 -39.92
C ASP A 2 46.60 9.79 -40.31
N ILE A 3 46.31 10.68 -39.37
CA ILE A 3 46.74 12.07 -39.43
C ILE A 3 47.41 12.41 -38.11
N TYR A 4 48.73 12.28 -38.11
CA TYR A 4 49.65 12.91 -37.18
C TYR A 4 49.63 14.43 -37.39
N PHE A 5 49.24 15.21 -36.37
CA PHE A 5 49.55 16.65 -36.32
C PHE A 5 50.61 16.92 -35.25
N LYS A 6 51.76 17.39 -35.71
CA LYS A 6 52.96 17.79 -34.94
C LYS A 6 52.67 18.90 -33.92
N PRO A 7 53.17 18.82 -32.67
CA PRO A 7 53.31 19.96 -31.79
C PRO A 7 54.80 20.35 -31.65
N LEU A 8 55.41 20.92 -32.69
CA LEU A 8 56.81 21.36 -32.65
C LEU A 8 57.02 22.87 -32.91
N TYR A 9 55.95 23.63 -33.17
CA TYR A 9 56.05 25.08 -33.40
C TYR A 9 55.68 25.96 -32.19
N PHE A 10 54.99 25.44 -31.18
CA PHE A 10 54.53 26.24 -30.04
C PHE A 10 55.60 26.51 -28.96
N ARG A 11 56.63 25.67 -28.83
CA ARG A 11 57.67 25.87 -27.80
C ARG A 11 58.64 27.01 -28.13
N LYS A 12 58.95 27.25 -29.42
CA LYS A 12 59.85 28.36 -29.81
C LYS A 12 59.18 29.73 -29.66
N ALA A 13 57.89 29.85 -30.00
CA ALA A 13 57.15 31.12 -29.83
C ALA A 13 57.00 31.53 -28.35
N PHE A 14 56.83 30.56 -27.45
CA PHE A 14 56.64 30.83 -26.02
C PHE A 14 57.93 31.25 -25.30
N VAL A 15 59.09 30.73 -25.74
CA VAL A 15 60.40 31.15 -25.21
C VAL A 15 60.77 32.53 -25.73
N SER A 16 60.55 32.83 -27.01
CA SER A 16 60.80 34.16 -27.59
C SER A 16 59.89 35.24 -26.97
N PHE A 17 58.64 34.91 -26.63
CA PHE A 17 57.73 35.84 -25.94
C PHE A 17 58.18 36.15 -24.51
N ARG A 18 58.67 35.14 -23.76
CA ARG A 18 59.18 35.34 -22.39
C ARG A 18 60.48 36.15 -22.36
N VAL A 19 61.39 35.94 -23.32
CA VAL A 19 62.61 36.74 -23.45
C VAL A 19 62.29 38.18 -23.86
N ALA A 20 61.31 38.39 -24.75
CA ALA A 20 60.87 39.73 -25.14
C ALA A 20 60.17 40.50 -24.00
N VAL A 21 59.34 39.84 -23.18
CA VAL A 21 58.72 40.45 -22.00
C VAL A 21 59.75 40.73 -20.91
N PHE A 22 60.73 39.85 -20.71
CA PHE A 22 61.81 40.07 -19.73
C PHE A 22 62.75 41.20 -20.17
N LEU A 23 63.12 41.27 -21.45
CA LEU A 23 63.88 42.39 -22.00
C LEU A 23 63.08 43.70 -21.97
N GLY A 24 61.77 43.66 -22.23
CA GLY A 24 60.89 44.83 -22.11
C GLY A 24 60.80 45.39 -20.69
N ILE A 25 60.75 44.52 -19.68
CA ILE A 25 60.76 44.93 -18.26
C ILE A 25 62.13 45.49 -17.87
N VAL A 26 63.23 44.86 -18.30
CA VAL A 26 64.59 45.38 -18.01
C VAL A 26 64.84 46.71 -18.73
N PHE A 27 64.34 46.90 -19.96
CA PHE A 27 64.47 48.16 -20.70
C PHE A 27 63.54 49.26 -20.16
N GLN A 28 62.34 48.94 -19.66
CA GLN A 28 61.49 49.91 -18.96
C GLN A 28 62.07 50.34 -17.62
N VAL A 29 62.69 49.43 -16.87
CA VAL A 29 63.39 49.77 -15.61
C VAL A 29 64.67 50.60 -15.88
N SER A 30 65.31 50.41 -17.05
CA SER A 30 66.50 51.18 -17.45
C SER A 30 66.19 52.54 -18.11
N LEU A 31 64.98 52.74 -18.64
CA LEU A 31 64.53 54.01 -19.25
C LEU A 31 63.79 54.93 -18.27
N LEU A 32 63.39 54.44 -17.08
CA LEU A 32 62.77 55.26 -16.03
C LEU A 32 63.78 56.01 -15.15
N SER A 33 65.07 55.97 -15.46
CA SER A 33 66.12 56.72 -14.73
C SER A 33 66.26 58.20 -15.15
N VAL A 34 65.29 58.78 -15.86
CA VAL A 34 65.32 60.18 -16.31
C VAL A 34 64.31 61.09 -15.58
N PHE A 35 63.50 60.57 -14.65
CA PHE A 35 62.73 61.41 -13.73
C PHE A 35 63.34 61.38 -12.33
N ALA A 36 64.42 62.14 -12.16
CA ALA A 36 64.97 62.55 -10.87
C ALA A 36 64.88 64.07 -10.74
N GLN A 37 63.68 64.55 -10.39
CA GLN A 37 63.34 65.85 -9.81
C GLN A 37 61.89 65.62 -9.32
N GLU A 38 61.53 65.46 -8.05
CA GLU A 38 62.04 65.97 -6.78
C GLU A 38 61.66 65.00 -5.64
N SER A 39 62.52 64.96 -4.60
CA SER A 39 62.29 64.50 -3.21
C SER A 39 62.17 62.99 -2.89
N GLY A 40 63.25 62.44 -2.28
CA GLY A 40 63.24 61.25 -1.41
C GLY A 40 64.22 60.13 -1.78
N SER A 41 65.52 60.28 -1.50
CA SER A 41 66.54 59.25 -1.80
C SER A 41 66.50 58.07 -0.81
N MET A 42 65.98 56.92 -1.22
CA MET A 42 66.26 55.62 -0.58
C MET A 42 67.53 55.01 -1.19
N SER A 43 68.44 54.47 -0.38
CA SER A 43 69.67 53.85 -0.89
C SER A 43 69.37 52.49 -1.55
N ALA A 44 70.21 52.03 -2.47
CA ALA A 44 70.04 50.73 -3.13
C ALA A 44 70.00 49.54 -2.13
N GLY A 45 70.64 49.68 -0.97
CA GLY A 45 70.54 48.74 0.15
C GLY A 45 69.15 48.71 0.77
N ASP A 46 68.51 49.89 0.92
CA ASP A 46 67.16 50.01 1.47
C ASP A 46 66.09 49.42 0.52
N VAL A 47 66.28 49.56 -0.79
CA VAL A 47 65.39 48.96 -1.81
C VAL A 47 65.50 47.43 -1.82
N PHE A 48 66.70 46.88 -1.63
CA PHE A 48 66.91 45.44 -1.55
C PHE A 48 66.37 44.86 -0.23
N GLU A 49 66.61 45.54 0.90
CA GLU A 49 66.00 45.16 2.19
C GLU A 49 64.48 45.21 2.14
N PHE A 50 63.90 46.25 1.53
CA PHE A 50 62.46 46.38 1.34
C PHE A 50 61.90 45.24 0.48
N SER A 51 62.59 44.88 -0.59
CA SER A 51 62.21 43.76 -1.46
C SER A 51 62.27 42.40 -0.74
N LEU A 52 63.29 42.18 0.08
CA LEU A 52 63.40 40.97 0.91
C LEU A 52 62.32 40.92 2.01
N ARG A 53 61.98 42.05 2.63
CA ARG A 53 60.87 42.13 3.59
C ARG A 53 59.53 41.84 2.92
N ASN A 54 59.25 42.44 1.76
CA ASN A 54 58.03 42.17 0.99
C ASN A 54 57.94 40.71 0.51
N LEU A 55 59.06 40.11 0.08
CA LEU A 55 59.08 38.70 -0.30
C LEU A 55 58.82 37.80 0.91
N LYS A 56 59.41 38.11 2.07
CA LYS A 56 59.20 37.39 3.32
C LYS A 56 57.74 37.50 3.78
N ASP A 57 57.14 38.68 3.68
CA ASP A 57 55.74 38.90 4.04
C ASP A 57 54.79 38.22 3.06
N SER A 58 55.11 38.22 1.76
CA SER A 58 54.39 37.48 0.73
C SER A 58 54.46 35.97 0.95
N ALA A 59 55.65 35.44 1.25
CA ALA A 59 55.83 34.03 1.59
C ALA A 59 55.04 33.64 2.84
N LYS A 60 55.03 34.49 3.87
CA LYS A 60 54.24 34.29 5.09
C LYS A 60 52.74 34.28 4.79
N GLN A 61 52.24 35.19 3.95
CA GLN A 61 50.83 35.19 3.52
C GLN A 61 50.46 33.96 2.69
N VAL A 62 51.36 33.46 1.83
CA VAL A 62 51.13 32.23 1.05
C VAL A 62 51.06 31.01 1.96
N VAL A 63 51.94 30.92 2.96
CA VAL A 63 51.91 29.84 3.96
C VAL A 63 50.59 29.85 4.74
N GLN A 64 50.16 31.01 5.23
CA GLN A 64 48.88 31.16 5.94
C GLN A 64 47.69 30.76 5.06
N LYS A 65 47.65 31.19 3.80
CA LYS A 65 46.61 30.77 2.85
C LYS A 65 46.61 29.27 2.57
N ASN A 66 47.79 28.65 2.51
CA ASN A 66 47.88 27.20 2.34
C ASN A 66 47.36 26.45 3.58
N GLU A 67 47.64 26.92 4.79
CA GLU A 67 47.09 26.35 6.02
C GLU A 67 45.55 26.48 6.09
N GLU A 68 45.01 27.63 5.68
CA GLU A 68 43.56 27.83 5.56
C GLU A 68 42.93 26.88 4.53
N LEU A 69 43.57 26.72 3.36
CA LEU A 69 43.12 25.80 2.32
C LEU A 69 43.17 24.34 2.77
N LEU A 70 44.22 23.93 3.50
CA LEU A 70 44.32 22.59 4.09
C LEU A 70 43.21 22.33 5.11
N THR A 71 42.94 23.31 5.97
CA THR A 71 41.84 23.22 6.96
C THR A 71 40.49 23.11 6.26
N ARG A 72 40.26 23.91 5.22
CA ARG A 72 39.04 23.85 4.41
C ARG A 72 38.90 22.53 3.65
N ASN A 73 40.01 21.98 3.13
CA ASN A 73 40.00 20.67 2.48
C ASN A 73 39.63 19.56 3.47
N ARG A 74 40.18 19.61 4.70
CA ARG A 74 39.84 18.65 5.76
C ARG A 74 38.36 18.72 6.14
N LEU A 75 37.81 19.92 6.27
CA LEU A 75 36.40 20.13 6.61
C LEU A 75 35.46 19.67 5.48
N LEU A 76 35.85 19.88 4.22
CA LEU A 76 35.13 19.35 3.07
C LEU A 76 35.13 17.82 3.05
N ARG A 77 36.26 17.17 3.32
CA ARG A 77 36.34 15.70 3.41
C ARG A 77 35.42 15.17 4.52
N GLN A 78 35.42 15.79 5.68
CA GLN A 78 34.52 15.41 6.77
C GLN A 78 33.05 15.55 6.38
N LYS A 79 32.68 16.65 5.71
CA LYS A 79 31.32 16.83 5.19
C LYS A 79 30.94 15.79 4.14
N ILE A 80 31.87 15.43 3.24
CA ILE A 80 31.65 14.37 2.26
C ILE A 80 31.35 13.04 2.97
N ASP A 81 32.10 12.71 4.02
CA ASP A 81 31.88 11.48 4.78
C ASP A 81 30.53 11.50 5.52
N GLU A 82 30.18 12.63 6.16
CA GLU A 82 28.87 12.81 6.83
C GLU A 82 27.69 12.69 5.86
N THR A 83 27.77 13.35 4.70
CA THR A 83 26.74 13.25 3.65
C THR A 83 26.66 11.82 3.10
N ARG A 84 27.80 11.14 2.92
CA ARG A 84 27.81 9.74 2.47
C ARG A 84 27.14 8.81 3.48
N HIS A 85 27.36 9.04 4.78
CA HIS A 85 26.64 8.31 5.83
C HIS A 85 25.14 8.57 5.81
N GLN A 86 24.72 9.82 5.60
CA GLN A 86 23.30 10.16 5.47
C GLN A 86 22.64 9.51 4.23
N VAL A 87 23.33 9.53 3.09
CA VAL A 87 22.85 8.86 1.86
C VAL A 87 22.67 7.37 2.11
N ASN A 88 23.66 6.70 2.69
CA ASN A 88 23.57 5.27 3.01
C ASN A 88 22.42 4.98 3.99
N SER A 89 22.18 5.86 4.97
CA SER A 89 21.05 5.73 5.90
C SER A 89 19.71 5.84 5.17
N PHE A 90 19.56 6.77 4.23
CA PHE A 90 18.33 6.92 3.46
C PHE A 90 18.12 5.76 2.47
N ASP A 91 19.18 5.24 1.85
CA ASP A 91 19.10 4.05 0.99
C ASP A 91 18.63 2.82 1.77
N GLN A 92 19.11 2.64 3.00
CA GLN A 92 18.65 1.58 3.89
C GLN A 92 17.18 1.75 4.29
N GLN A 93 16.75 2.97 4.63
CA GLN A 93 15.35 3.25 4.95
C GLN A 93 14.43 3.00 3.75
N ARG A 94 14.84 3.42 2.55
CA ARG A 94 14.10 3.17 1.31
C ARG A 94 13.98 1.68 1.02
N ALA A 95 15.06 0.92 1.17
CA ALA A 95 15.02 -0.53 1.01
C ALA A 95 14.07 -1.18 2.02
N GLY A 96 14.05 -0.70 3.27
CA GLY A 96 13.11 -1.14 4.31
C GLY A 96 11.65 -0.87 3.93
N LEU A 97 11.33 0.35 3.47
CA LEU A 97 9.98 0.71 3.05
C LEU A 97 9.47 -0.11 1.85
N ILE A 98 10.35 -0.43 0.90
CA ILE A 98 10.01 -1.29 -0.25
C ILE A 98 9.68 -2.72 0.23
N ASP A 99 10.48 -3.28 1.13
CA ASP A 99 10.24 -4.61 1.70
C ASP A 99 8.94 -4.65 2.52
N ASP A 100 8.68 -3.62 3.32
CA ASP A 100 7.45 -3.50 4.11
C ASP A 100 6.21 -3.35 3.22
N SER A 101 6.29 -2.57 2.13
CA SER A 101 5.22 -2.47 1.14
C SER A 101 4.95 -3.81 0.47
N ALA A 102 6.00 -4.55 0.09
CA ALA A 102 5.85 -5.87 -0.53
C ALA A 102 5.22 -6.90 0.42
N LYS A 103 5.57 -6.85 1.72
CA LYS A 103 4.92 -7.68 2.76
C LYS A 103 3.44 -7.31 2.93
N SER A 104 3.13 -6.02 2.94
CA SER A 104 1.73 -5.54 3.05
C SER A 104 0.88 -6.03 1.88
N ASP A 105 1.38 -5.92 0.65
CA ASP A 105 0.69 -6.43 -0.55
C ASP A 105 0.43 -7.95 -0.48
N TYR A 106 1.37 -8.71 0.07
CA TYR A 106 1.21 -10.14 0.26
C TYR A 106 0.12 -10.45 1.30
N GLN A 107 0.13 -9.75 2.44
CA GLN A 107 -0.89 -9.89 3.48
C GLN A 107 -2.29 -9.52 2.97
N LEU A 108 -2.41 -8.44 2.19
CA LEU A 108 -3.67 -8.03 1.57
C LEU A 108 -4.19 -9.09 0.59
N LYS A 109 -3.31 -9.67 -0.24
CA LYS A 109 -3.68 -10.77 -1.15
C LYS A 109 -4.18 -12.00 -0.40
N ASP A 110 -3.55 -12.36 0.72
CA ASP A 110 -3.99 -13.52 1.50
C ASP A 110 -5.31 -13.25 2.23
N LYS A 111 -5.50 -12.07 2.83
CA LYS A 111 -6.80 -11.66 3.38
C LYS A 111 -7.91 -11.63 2.32
N ALA A 112 -7.61 -11.20 1.10
CA ALA A 112 -8.58 -11.21 0.00
C ALA A 112 -9.01 -12.64 -0.39
N LYS A 113 -8.09 -13.62 -0.36
CA LYS A 113 -8.43 -15.03 -0.59
C LYS A 113 -9.33 -15.58 0.52
N GLU A 114 -9.04 -15.26 1.78
CA GLU A 114 -9.86 -15.67 2.92
C GLU A 114 -11.29 -15.10 2.82
N ALA A 115 -11.42 -13.80 2.51
CA ALA A 115 -12.71 -13.17 2.30
C ALA A 115 -13.51 -13.83 1.16
N ALA A 116 -12.87 -14.17 0.04
CA ALA A 116 -13.51 -14.88 -1.07
C ALA A 116 -13.99 -16.30 -0.68
N LEU A 117 -13.23 -17.01 0.16
CA LEU A 117 -13.64 -18.32 0.68
C LEU A 117 -14.85 -18.21 1.60
N VAL A 118 -14.86 -17.23 2.51
CA VAL A 118 -16.01 -16.93 3.40
C VAL A 118 -17.26 -16.61 2.57
N GLN A 119 -17.14 -15.74 1.57
CA GLN A 119 -18.25 -15.37 0.69
C GLN A 119 -18.82 -16.57 -0.07
N LYS A 120 -17.95 -17.46 -0.57
CA LYS A 120 -18.37 -18.70 -1.23
C LYS A 120 -19.04 -19.67 -0.25
N GLY A 121 -18.54 -19.76 0.97
CA GLY A 121 -19.13 -20.53 2.06
C GLY A 121 -20.56 -20.08 2.37
N MET A 122 -20.77 -18.77 2.53
CA MET A 122 -22.10 -18.20 2.73
C MET A 122 -23.09 -18.52 1.62
N ALA A 123 -22.66 -18.42 0.36
CA ALA A 123 -23.53 -18.68 -0.78
C ALA A 123 -24.05 -20.13 -0.76
N ARG A 124 -23.16 -21.09 -0.50
CA ARG A 124 -23.53 -22.51 -0.33
C ARG A 124 -24.44 -22.75 0.86
N LEU A 125 -24.17 -22.10 1.99
CA LEU A 125 -25.00 -22.23 3.19
C LEU A 125 -26.42 -21.70 2.99
N LYS A 126 -26.57 -20.58 2.27
CA LYS A 126 -27.88 -20.06 1.85
C LYS A 126 -28.63 -21.03 0.94
N GLU A 127 -27.95 -21.60 -0.04
CA GLU A 127 -28.54 -22.61 -0.94
C GLU A 127 -29.02 -23.84 -0.16
N ASN A 128 -28.19 -24.37 0.74
CA ASN A 128 -28.55 -25.50 1.60
C ASN A 128 -29.73 -25.16 2.53
N MET A 129 -29.80 -23.93 3.04
CA MET A 129 -30.91 -23.49 3.89
C MET A 129 -32.24 -23.46 3.14
N VAL A 130 -32.23 -22.99 1.88
CA VAL A 130 -33.41 -23.00 1.01
C VAL A 130 -33.86 -24.44 0.74
N GLN A 131 -32.94 -25.33 0.37
CA GLN A 131 -33.25 -26.74 0.12
C GLN A 131 -33.85 -27.43 1.36
N LEU A 132 -33.25 -27.24 2.55
CA LEU A 132 -33.78 -27.79 3.79
C LEU A 132 -35.18 -27.27 4.13
N GLN A 133 -35.46 -26.01 3.81
CA GLN A 133 -36.78 -25.41 4.02
C GLN A 133 -37.82 -26.02 3.06
N GLU A 134 -37.47 -26.22 1.79
CA GLU A 134 -38.34 -26.88 0.82
C GLU A 134 -38.64 -28.34 1.22
N GLU A 135 -37.62 -29.10 1.62
CA GLU A 135 -37.78 -30.48 2.13
C GLU A 135 -38.70 -30.52 3.36
N GLN A 136 -38.55 -29.55 4.27
CA GLN A 136 -39.38 -29.45 5.46
C GLN A 136 -40.85 -29.17 5.12
N ASP A 137 -41.11 -28.26 4.18
CA ASP A 137 -42.46 -27.90 3.78
C ASP A 137 -43.14 -29.04 2.99
N GLU A 138 -42.40 -29.75 2.13
CA GLU A 138 -42.91 -30.95 1.46
C GLU A 138 -43.27 -32.05 2.47
N LEU A 139 -42.42 -32.29 3.48
CA LEU A 139 -42.71 -33.25 4.55
C LEU A 139 -43.92 -32.83 5.38
N ARG A 140 -44.10 -31.55 5.69
CA ARG A 140 -45.29 -31.03 6.39
C ARG A 140 -46.57 -31.29 5.60
N LEU A 141 -46.57 -31.05 4.30
CA LEU A 141 -47.71 -31.35 3.43
C LEU A 141 -48.03 -32.86 3.43
N LYS A 142 -47.01 -33.72 3.29
CA LYS A 142 -47.17 -35.19 3.40
C LYS A 142 -47.75 -35.60 4.75
N MET A 143 -47.32 -34.98 5.85
CA MET A 143 -47.87 -35.24 7.18
C MET A 143 -49.33 -34.80 7.33
N ALA A 144 -49.70 -33.64 6.78
CA ALA A 144 -51.08 -33.16 6.79
C ALA A 144 -52.02 -34.11 6.03
N ALA A 145 -51.60 -34.58 4.86
CA ALA A 145 -52.32 -35.59 4.09
C ALA A 145 -52.47 -36.91 4.88
N LYS A 146 -51.40 -37.41 5.51
CA LYS A 146 -51.44 -38.60 6.38
C LYS A 146 -52.43 -38.43 7.55
N LYS A 147 -52.43 -37.27 8.20
CA LYS A 147 -53.36 -36.96 9.32
C LYS A 147 -54.82 -36.95 8.86
N LYS A 148 -55.10 -36.50 7.63
CA LYS A 148 -56.44 -36.60 7.05
C LYS A 148 -56.85 -38.05 6.81
N MET A 149 -55.97 -38.86 6.22
CA MET A 149 -56.21 -40.29 6.01
C MET A 149 -56.42 -41.06 7.31
N GLU A 150 -55.67 -40.73 8.37
CA GLU A 150 -55.86 -41.32 9.70
C GLU A 150 -57.26 -41.06 10.24
N LYS A 151 -57.76 -39.82 10.13
CA LYS A 151 -59.14 -39.48 10.53
C LYS A 151 -60.19 -40.21 9.70
N GLU A 152 -59.99 -40.31 8.38
CA GLU A 152 -60.91 -41.05 7.49
C GLU A 152 -60.96 -42.54 7.86
N TYR A 153 -59.82 -43.19 8.06
CA TYR A 153 -59.79 -44.59 8.49
C TYR A 153 -60.38 -44.79 9.88
N GLN A 154 -60.14 -43.88 10.81
CA GLN A 154 -60.73 -43.93 12.14
C GLN A 154 -62.26 -43.81 12.10
N SER A 155 -62.79 -42.95 11.22
CA SER A 155 -64.24 -42.86 10.96
C SER A 155 -64.79 -44.15 10.38
N GLN A 156 -64.15 -44.69 9.32
CA GLN A 156 -64.58 -45.93 8.67
C GLN A 156 -64.55 -47.14 9.63
N ILE A 157 -63.52 -47.24 10.46
CA ILE A 157 -63.42 -48.24 11.54
C ILE A 157 -64.62 -48.10 12.50
N GLY A 158 -64.95 -46.87 12.89
CA GLY A 158 -66.11 -46.59 13.74
C GLY A 158 -67.45 -46.94 13.08
N ASP A 159 -67.58 -46.74 11.77
CA ASP A 159 -68.77 -47.10 11.00
C ASP A 159 -68.94 -48.62 10.90
N VAL A 160 -67.87 -49.33 10.49
CA VAL A 160 -67.86 -50.80 10.38
C VAL A 160 -68.10 -51.45 11.74
N GLN A 161 -67.51 -50.93 12.82
CA GLN A 161 -67.75 -51.42 14.19
C GLN A 161 -69.24 -51.28 14.57
N ARG A 162 -69.87 -50.15 14.22
CA ARG A 162 -71.30 -49.93 14.46
C ARG A 162 -72.16 -50.89 13.65
N GLU A 163 -71.84 -51.13 12.38
CA GLU A 163 -72.53 -52.11 11.54
C GLU A 163 -72.42 -53.53 12.10
N ILE A 164 -71.21 -53.95 12.51
CA ILE A 164 -71.00 -55.27 13.15
C ILE A 164 -71.87 -55.39 14.41
N ASN A 165 -71.92 -54.35 15.25
CA ASN A 165 -72.75 -54.36 16.45
C ASN A 165 -74.24 -54.41 16.12
N GLN A 166 -74.70 -53.69 15.10
CA GLN A 166 -76.09 -53.75 14.63
C GLN A 166 -76.45 -55.14 14.09
N LEU A 167 -75.57 -55.76 13.28
CA LEU A 167 -75.77 -57.11 12.77
C LEU A 167 -75.78 -58.15 13.90
N LYS A 168 -74.90 -58.01 14.91
CA LYS A 168 -74.88 -58.87 16.11
C LYS A 168 -76.17 -58.72 16.92
N ASN A 169 -76.68 -57.49 17.07
CA ASN A 169 -77.96 -57.25 17.74
C ASN A 169 -79.13 -57.87 16.97
N LYS A 170 -79.18 -57.71 15.64
CA LYS A 170 -80.18 -58.35 14.77
C LYS A 170 -80.12 -59.88 14.85
N LEU A 171 -78.91 -60.44 14.86
CA LEU A 171 -78.69 -61.88 15.05
C LEU A 171 -79.21 -62.38 16.41
N GLY A 172 -79.05 -61.57 17.47
CA GLY A 172 -79.55 -61.88 18.81
C GLY A 172 -81.06 -61.68 18.98
N SER A 173 -81.70 -60.88 18.12
CA SER A 173 -83.15 -60.64 18.11
C SER A 173 -83.90 -61.38 17.00
N ALA A 174 -83.22 -62.22 16.21
CA ALA A 174 -83.83 -63.00 15.15
C ALA A 174 -84.80 -64.02 15.78
N ASP A 175 -86.06 -63.94 15.40
CA ASP A 175 -87.16 -64.65 16.05
C ASP A 175 -87.27 -66.11 15.54
N GLU A 176 -87.20 -67.07 16.47
CA GLU A 176 -87.30 -68.51 16.19
C GLU A 176 -88.71 -68.94 15.70
N SER A 177 -89.66 -68.00 15.65
CA SER A 177 -91.05 -68.19 15.22
C SER A 177 -91.22 -68.35 13.70
N SER A 178 -90.19 -68.07 12.91
CA SER A 178 -90.15 -68.23 11.45
C SER A 178 -89.96 -69.72 11.04
N PRO A 179 -90.42 -70.15 9.84
CA PRO A 179 -90.23 -71.53 9.40
C PRO A 179 -88.74 -71.91 9.43
N LYS A 180 -88.40 -73.03 10.07
CA LYS A 180 -87.02 -73.46 10.40
C LYS A 180 -85.98 -73.26 9.29
N GLN A 181 -86.36 -73.45 8.01
CA GLN A 181 -85.46 -73.24 6.88
C GLN A 181 -85.13 -71.76 6.60
N ALA A 182 -86.11 -70.85 6.72
CA ALA A 182 -85.90 -69.43 6.50
C ALA A 182 -85.03 -68.81 7.61
N PHE A 183 -85.26 -69.21 8.86
CA PHE A 183 -84.44 -68.80 10.02
C PHE A 183 -82.97 -69.20 9.87
N VAL A 184 -82.70 -70.43 9.41
CA VAL A 184 -81.33 -70.93 9.21
C VAL A 184 -80.61 -70.14 8.10
N GLN A 185 -81.30 -69.83 7.00
CA GLN A 185 -80.75 -69.02 5.91
C GLN A 185 -80.45 -67.57 6.35
N GLU A 186 -81.38 -66.91 7.04
CA GLU A 186 -81.20 -65.54 7.54
C GLU A 186 -80.03 -65.46 8.56
N LYS A 187 -79.91 -66.48 9.41
CA LYS A 187 -78.80 -66.60 10.36
C LYS A 187 -77.45 -66.82 9.66
N GLU A 188 -77.39 -67.67 8.64
CA GLU A 188 -76.17 -67.90 7.86
C GLU A 188 -75.74 -66.64 7.08
N GLU A 189 -76.70 -65.91 6.50
CA GLU A 189 -76.43 -64.64 5.82
C GLU A 189 -75.90 -63.58 6.79
N LEU A 190 -76.53 -63.41 7.96
CA LEU A 190 -76.06 -62.50 9.00
C LEU A 190 -74.66 -62.84 9.50
N LEU A 191 -74.37 -64.13 9.74
CA LEU A 191 -73.04 -64.59 10.14
C LEU A 191 -72.00 -64.33 9.05
N LYS A 192 -72.37 -64.52 7.78
CA LYS A 192 -71.49 -64.22 6.65
C LYS A 192 -71.20 -62.73 6.55
N SER A 193 -72.21 -61.87 6.68
CA SER A 193 -72.03 -60.41 6.70
C SER A 193 -71.21 -59.92 7.89
N ILE A 194 -71.39 -60.51 9.08
CA ILE A 194 -70.54 -60.21 10.25
C ILE A 194 -69.09 -60.57 9.95
N LYS A 195 -68.84 -61.76 9.37
CA LYS A 195 -67.48 -62.22 9.05
C LYS A 195 -66.80 -61.37 7.97
N GLU A 196 -67.54 -60.94 6.95
CA GLU A 196 -67.05 -60.02 5.91
C GLU A 196 -66.69 -58.66 6.51
N ASN A 197 -67.55 -58.11 7.38
CA ASN A 197 -67.29 -56.84 8.05
C ASN A 197 -66.13 -56.93 9.07
N GLU A 198 -65.98 -58.03 9.81
CA GLU A 198 -64.84 -58.27 10.70
C GLU A 198 -63.52 -58.38 9.92
N SER A 199 -63.53 -59.01 8.75
CA SER A 199 -62.38 -59.03 7.83
C SER A 199 -62.03 -57.63 7.33
N ASN A 200 -63.02 -56.85 6.89
CA ASN A 200 -62.83 -55.47 6.45
C ASN A 200 -62.27 -54.58 7.58
N PHE A 201 -62.79 -54.75 8.79
CA PHE A 201 -62.31 -54.07 10.00
C PHE A 201 -60.82 -54.35 10.24
N GLY A 202 -60.39 -55.62 10.18
CA GLY A 202 -58.98 -56.01 10.36
C GLY A 202 -58.04 -55.42 9.30
N VAL A 203 -58.51 -55.30 8.05
CA VAL A 203 -57.77 -54.63 6.97
C VAL A 203 -57.61 -53.13 7.26
N LEU A 204 -58.68 -52.45 7.70
CA LEU A 204 -58.65 -51.02 8.04
C LEU A 204 -57.76 -50.74 9.25
N GLU A 205 -57.83 -51.54 10.31
CA GLU A 205 -56.93 -51.43 11.46
C GLU A 205 -55.46 -51.58 11.06
N SER A 206 -55.16 -52.56 10.21
CA SER A 206 -53.79 -52.80 9.72
C SER A 206 -53.27 -51.61 8.92
N LYS A 207 -54.12 -50.98 8.09
CA LYS A 207 -53.78 -49.75 7.37
C LYS A 207 -53.55 -48.58 8.33
N MET A 208 -54.39 -48.42 9.35
CA MET A 208 -54.26 -47.36 10.36
C MET A 208 -52.96 -47.48 11.17
N ARG A 209 -52.61 -48.68 11.64
CA ARG A 209 -51.33 -48.93 12.35
C ARG A 209 -50.11 -48.59 11.49
N ARG A 210 -50.13 -48.92 10.20
CA ARG A 210 -49.05 -48.57 9.26
C ARG A 210 -48.92 -47.06 9.09
N ILE A 211 -50.02 -46.34 8.98
CA ILE A 211 -50.03 -44.88 8.84
C ILE A 211 -49.48 -44.20 10.09
N GLN A 212 -49.90 -44.63 11.29
CA GLN A 212 -49.40 -44.10 12.55
C GLN A 212 -47.90 -44.30 12.73
N LYS A 213 -47.38 -45.50 12.43
CA LYS A 213 -45.94 -45.78 12.49
C LYS A 213 -45.15 -44.84 11.56
N ASN A 214 -45.63 -44.67 10.33
CA ASN A 214 -44.97 -43.83 9.34
C ASN A 214 -45.14 -42.33 9.63
N HIS A 215 -46.20 -41.91 10.32
CA HIS A 215 -46.40 -40.53 10.75
C HIS A 215 -45.38 -40.15 11.83
N ASN A 216 -45.21 -40.99 12.86
CA ASN A 216 -44.26 -40.75 13.94
C ASN A 216 -42.81 -40.64 13.45
N LEU A 217 -42.42 -41.45 12.45
CA LEU A 217 -41.11 -41.33 11.80
C LEU A 217 -40.96 -39.99 11.07
N SER A 218 -41.97 -39.58 10.29
CA SER A 218 -41.94 -38.29 9.58
C SER A 218 -41.90 -37.08 10.54
N VAL A 219 -42.57 -37.14 11.70
CA VAL A 219 -42.51 -36.08 12.72
C VAL A 219 -41.08 -35.92 13.25
N LYS A 220 -40.43 -37.03 13.62
CA LYS A 220 -39.04 -37.01 14.09
C LYS A 220 -38.10 -36.41 13.05
N THR A 221 -38.22 -36.81 11.78
CA THR A 221 -37.41 -36.27 10.69
C THR A 221 -37.61 -34.76 10.52
N VAL A 222 -38.86 -34.27 10.61
CA VAL A 222 -39.15 -32.83 10.51
C VAL A 222 -38.52 -32.05 11.68
N ASP A 223 -38.52 -32.61 12.88
CA ASP A 223 -37.90 -31.96 14.05
C ASP A 223 -36.37 -31.97 13.96
N GLU A 224 -35.76 -33.05 13.45
CA GLU A 224 -34.32 -33.08 13.14
C GLU A 224 -33.94 -32.05 12.08
N LEU A 225 -34.75 -31.90 11.02
CA LEU A 225 -34.54 -30.89 9.98
C LEU A 225 -34.68 -29.46 10.52
N LYS A 226 -35.61 -29.20 11.46
CA LYS A 226 -35.69 -27.90 12.16
C LYS A 226 -34.40 -27.57 12.90
N VAL A 227 -33.84 -28.54 13.61
CA VAL A 227 -32.58 -28.35 14.35
C VAL A 227 -31.45 -28.00 13.36
N LYS A 228 -31.33 -28.76 12.26
CA LYS A 228 -30.35 -28.47 11.19
C LYS A 228 -30.55 -27.10 10.55
N GLN A 229 -31.79 -26.71 10.27
CA GLN A 229 -32.14 -25.40 9.72
C GLN A 229 -31.74 -24.26 10.68
N ASN A 230 -31.98 -24.43 11.98
CA ASN A 230 -31.59 -23.44 12.99
C ASN A 230 -30.07 -23.31 13.11
N LEU A 231 -29.34 -24.43 13.08
CA LEU A 231 -27.87 -24.42 13.07
C LEU A 231 -27.31 -23.73 11.82
N ALA A 232 -27.80 -24.07 10.63
CA ALA A 232 -27.40 -23.42 9.38
C ALA A 232 -27.69 -21.91 9.41
N ARG A 233 -28.82 -21.49 10.00
CA ARG A 233 -29.17 -20.08 10.16
C ARG A 233 -28.21 -19.36 11.10
N GLN A 234 -27.79 -20.01 12.18
CA GLN A 234 -26.79 -19.47 13.10
C GLN A 234 -25.43 -19.32 12.40
N GLU A 235 -24.96 -20.34 11.68
CA GLU A 235 -23.71 -20.30 10.92
C GLU A 235 -23.70 -19.17 9.87
N ILE A 236 -24.82 -18.94 9.16
CA ILE A 236 -24.94 -17.79 8.25
C ILE A 236 -24.77 -16.46 9.00
N MET A 237 -25.38 -16.33 10.18
CA MET A 237 -25.30 -15.11 10.98
C MET A 237 -23.88 -14.86 11.50
N ASP A 238 -23.20 -15.91 11.95
CA ASP A 238 -21.82 -15.82 12.44
C ASP A 238 -20.86 -15.42 11.31
N LEU A 239 -20.97 -16.04 10.13
CA LEU A 239 -20.21 -15.65 8.95
C LEU A 239 -20.52 -14.20 8.53
N GLN A 240 -21.77 -13.75 8.66
CA GLN A 240 -22.17 -12.38 8.31
C GLN A 240 -21.50 -11.35 9.21
N ASN A 241 -21.39 -11.66 10.50
CA ASN A 241 -20.67 -10.83 11.45
C ASN A 241 -19.17 -10.82 11.13
N GLU A 242 -18.57 -11.97 10.83
CA GLU A 242 -17.16 -12.08 10.45
C GLU A 242 -16.84 -11.28 9.18
N TYR A 243 -17.67 -11.41 8.13
CA TYR A 243 -17.53 -10.62 6.90
C TYR A 243 -17.62 -9.12 7.16
N LYS A 244 -18.53 -8.69 8.05
CA LYS A 244 -18.66 -7.27 8.42
C LYS A 244 -17.39 -6.75 9.09
N ILE A 245 -16.80 -7.53 10.00
CA ILE A 245 -15.53 -7.15 10.67
C ILE A 245 -14.39 -7.02 9.65
N LEU A 246 -14.28 -7.97 8.71
CA LEU A 246 -13.26 -7.91 7.65
C LEU A 246 -13.43 -6.66 6.78
N LEU A 247 -14.67 -6.30 6.44
CA LEU A 247 -14.97 -5.11 5.63
C LEU A 247 -14.66 -3.79 6.38
N GLU A 248 -14.90 -3.76 7.70
CA GLU A 248 -14.49 -2.64 8.55
C GLU A 248 -12.96 -2.52 8.62
N GLN A 249 -12.23 -3.64 8.72
CA GLN A 249 -10.76 -3.64 8.67
C GLN A 249 -10.23 -3.17 7.31
N GLU A 250 -10.81 -3.62 6.20
CA GLU A 250 -10.44 -3.19 4.85
C GLU A 250 -10.59 -1.67 4.69
N ASN A 251 -11.69 -1.10 5.19
CA ASN A 251 -11.91 0.35 5.17
C ASN A 251 -10.86 1.12 5.99
N LEU A 252 -10.45 0.59 7.15
CA LEU A 252 -9.39 1.20 7.96
C LEU A 252 -8.06 1.20 7.21
N TYR A 253 -7.68 0.08 6.60
CA TYR A 253 -6.46 0.01 5.79
C TYR A 253 -6.51 0.95 4.58
N PHE A 254 -7.66 1.04 3.90
CA PHE A 254 -7.84 1.95 2.78
C PHE A 254 -7.66 3.42 3.20
N GLN A 255 -8.22 3.81 4.35
CA GLN A 255 -8.01 5.15 4.91
C GLN A 255 -6.54 5.42 5.27
N GLU A 256 -5.85 4.44 5.84
CA GLU A 256 -4.43 4.56 6.18
C GLU A 256 -3.56 4.75 4.93
N VAL A 257 -3.81 3.97 3.87
CA VAL A 257 -3.12 4.11 2.57
C VAL A 257 -3.36 5.51 1.98
N GLN A 258 -4.60 6.00 1.97
CA GLN A 258 -4.90 7.35 1.48
C GLN A 258 -4.17 8.44 2.26
N GLN A 259 -4.07 8.30 3.59
CA GLN A 259 -3.33 9.25 4.43
C GLN A 259 -1.84 9.23 4.12
N LEU A 260 -1.26 8.03 3.90
CA LEU A 260 0.14 7.87 3.53
C LEU A 260 0.43 8.47 2.15
N GLU A 261 -0.43 8.23 1.16
CA GLU A 261 -0.31 8.84 -0.17
C GLU A 261 -0.39 10.37 -0.12
N GLN A 262 -1.33 10.93 0.65
CA GLN A 262 -1.43 12.38 0.84
C GLN A 262 -0.17 12.95 1.51
N ARG A 263 0.36 12.30 2.55
CA ARG A 263 1.62 12.72 3.20
C ARG A 263 2.78 12.68 2.21
N ASN A 264 2.89 11.61 1.42
CA ASN A 264 3.97 11.46 0.44
C ASN A 264 3.88 12.52 -0.67
N ASN A 265 2.67 12.78 -1.19
CA ASN A 265 2.44 13.85 -2.16
C ASN A 265 2.79 15.23 -1.60
N ASN A 266 2.36 15.53 -0.37
CA ASN A 266 2.69 16.80 0.28
C ASN A 266 4.20 16.97 0.48
N GLN A 267 4.89 15.90 0.89
CA GLN A 267 6.36 15.90 1.00
C GLN A 267 7.04 16.12 -0.36
N SER A 268 6.55 15.47 -1.43
CA SER A 268 7.07 15.66 -2.78
C SER A 268 6.91 17.10 -3.26
N VAL A 269 5.73 17.70 -3.06
CA VAL A 269 5.46 19.11 -3.43
C VAL A 269 6.38 20.06 -2.67
N GLN A 270 6.55 19.87 -1.35
CA GLN A 270 7.47 20.68 -0.55
C GLN A 270 8.93 20.55 -1.05
N MET A 271 9.36 19.35 -1.43
CA MET A 271 10.69 19.14 -2.00
C MET A 271 10.86 19.82 -3.35
N ASP A 272 9.84 19.80 -4.21
CA ASP A 272 9.85 20.48 -5.51
C ASP A 272 9.90 22.01 -5.38
N GLU A 273 9.12 22.58 -4.46
CA GLU A 273 9.16 24.01 -4.16
C GLU A 273 10.54 24.44 -3.65
N SER A 274 11.10 23.68 -2.71
CA SER A 274 12.45 23.90 -2.19
C SER A 274 13.49 23.83 -3.32
N MET A 275 13.40 22.84 -4.21
CA MET A 275 14.27 22.75 -5.39
C MET A 275 14.16 23.96 -6.32
N LYS A 276 12.93 24.46 -6.54
CA LYS A 276 12.70 25.61 -7.42
C LYS A 276 13.30 26.89 -6.84
N GLU A 277 13.16 27.09 -5.53
CA GLU A 277 13.75 28.23 -4.82
C GLU A 277 15.28 28.18 -4.85
N LEU A 278 15.86 27.01 -4.55
CA LEU A 278 17.31 26.78 -4.64
C LEU A 278 17.84 27.07 -6.05
N LYS A 279 17.15 26.58 -7.10
CA LYS A 279 17.53 26.83 -8.50
C LYS A 279 17.48 28.31 -8.86
N SER A 280 16.46 29.04 -8.42
CA SER A 280 16.35 30.49 -8.63
C SER A 280 17.52 31.22 -7.98
N ARG A 281 17.86 30.87 -6.74
CA ARG A 281 18.97 31.46 -5.99
C ARG A 281 20.33 31.13 -6.61
N CYS A 282 20.55 29.91 -7.10
CA CYS A 282 21.73 29.56 -7.90
C CYS A 282 21.87 30.46 -9.12
N ALA A 283 20.78 30.64 -9.89
CA ALA A 283 20.80 31.47 -11.09
C ALA A 283 21.08 32.95 -10.78
N GLU A 284 20.53 33.48 -9.67
CA GLU A 284 20.85 34.84 -9.21
C GLU A 284 22.32 34.98 -8.80
N LEU A 285 22.86 34.00 -8.08
CA LEU A 285 24.28 33.96 -7.70
C LEU A 285 25.19 33.86 -8.91
N GLU A 286 24.84 33.05 -9.92
CA GLU A 286 25.58 32.98 -11.19
C GLU A 286 25.54 34.31 -11.95
N LYS A 287 24.38 35.00 -11.95
CA LYS A 287 24.24 36.32 -12.56
C LYS A 287 25.05 37.39 -11.83
N THR A 288 25.15 37.32 -10.51
CA THR A 288 26.03 38.22 -9.73
C THR A 288 27.49 37.88 -9.92
N LEU A 289 27.86 36.60 -9.99
CA LEU A 289 29.22 36.14 -10.31
C LEU A 289 29.69 36.56 -11.70
N SER A 290 28.81 36.45 -12.71
CA SER A 290 29.10 36.86 -14.08
C SER A 290 29.22 38.37 -14.23
N LYS A 291 28.60 39.16 -13.34
CA LYS A 291 28.83 40.62 -13.24
C LYS A 291 30.10 40.97 -12.45
N ALA A 292 30.41 40.20 -11.41
CA ALA A 292 31.56 40.44 -10.54
C ALA A 292 32.89 39.98 -11.17
N GLY A 293 32.88 38.95 -12.03
CA GLY A 293 34.06 38.48 -12.76
C GLY A 293 34.70 39.52 -13.69
N PRO A 294 33.93 40.20 -14.55
CA PRO A 294 34.39 41.32 -15.36
C PRO A 294 34.82 42.49 -14.50
N LYS A 295 34.06 42.86 -13.45
CA LYS A 295 34.48 43.91 -12.50
C LYS A 295 35.82 43.58 -11.86
N ALA A 296 36.05 42.36 -11.37
CA ALA A 296 37.34 41.97 -10.79
C ALA A 296 38.50 41.91 -11.82
N LYS A 297 38.20 41.70 -13.10
CA LYS A 297 39.18 41.83 -14.19
C LYS A 297 39.43 43.29 -14.56
N GLN A 298 38.41 44.13 -14.47
CA GLN A 298 38.46 45.57 -14.70
C GLN A 298 39.20 46.28 -13.56
N TYR A 299 38.95 45.96 -12.29
CA TYR A 299 39.76 46.42 -11.15
C TYR A 299 41.21 45.93 -11.21
N LYS A 300 41.50 44.76 -11.79
CA LYS A 300 42.89 44.36 -12.10
C LYS A 300 43.55 45.17 -13.23
N LEU A 301 42.75 45.76 -14.13
CA LEU A 301 43.24 46.67 -15.18
C LEU A 301 43.32 48.11 -14.66
N ASP A 302 42.41 48.49 -13.75
CA ASP A 302 42.25 49.82 -13.18
C ASP A 302 43.01 50.02 -11.87
N ARG A 303 43.59 48.99 -11.25
CA ARG A 303 44.62 49.08 -10.19
C ARG A 303 45.97 49.58 -10.73
N VAL A 304 45.88 50.65 -11.51
CA VAL A 304 46.72 51.82 -11.30
C VAL A 304 46.16 52.69 -10.16
N ILE A 305 44.88 52.56 -9.71
CA ILE A 305 44.30 53.35 -8.61
C ILE A 305 43.28 52.54 -7.76
N ASP A 306 43.45 52.60 -6.43
CA ASP A 306 42.60 52.20 -5.29
C ASP A 306 42.44 50.73 -4.81
N GLU A 307 42.90 50.47 -3.57
CA GLU A 307 43.02 49.14 -2.95
C GLU A 307 41.86 48.72 -2.03
N GLY A 308 40.94 49.62 -1.66
CA GLY A 308 39.90 49.36 -0.65
C GLY A 308 38.69 48.55 -1.15
N GLU A 309 38.20 48.82 -2.36
CA GLU A 309 36.95 48.21 -2.87
C GLU A 309 37.13 46.78 -3.40
N GLU A 310 38.35 46.45 -3.85
CA GLU A 310 38.65 45.14 -4.44
C GLU A 310 38.64 44.01 -3.39
N GLY A 311 38.98 44.31 -2.14
CA GLY A 311 38.92 43.36 -1.02
C GLY A 311 37.48 42.93 -0.71
N GLN A 312 36.58 43.89 -0.55
CA GLN A 312 35.16 43.63 -0.27
C GLN A 312 34.46 42.90 -1.42
N LEU A 313 34.75 43.26 -2.67
CA LEU A 313 34.20 42.56 -3.83
C LEU A 313 34.69 41.12 -3.93
N ARG A 314 35.94 40.85 -3.54
CA ARG A 314 36.53 39.51 -3.57
C ARG A 314 35.98 38.61 -2.47
N ASP A 315 35.74 39.17 -1.28
CA ASP A 315 35.09 38.47 -0.18
C ASP A 315 33.62 38.16 -0.50
N ASN A 316 32.88 39.12 -1.07
CA ASN A 316 31.51 38.88 -1.54
C ASN A 316 31.46 37.82 -2.65
N LEU A 317 32.41 37.82 -3.59
CA LEU A 317 32.53 36.78 -4.63
C LEU A 317 32.84 35.39 -4.04
N SER A 318 33.65 35.35 -2.98
CA SER A 318 34.01 34.12 -2.27
C SER A 318 32.81 33.52 -1.54
N VAL A 319 32.02 34.37 -0.87
CA VAL A 319 30.77 33.98 -0.20
C VAL A 319 29.75 33.48 -1.21
N MET A 320 29.52 34.22 -2.30
CA MET A 320 28.56 33.83 -3.35
C MET A 320 28.96 32.52 -4.06
N LYS A 321 30.27 32.29 -4.30
CA LYS A 321 30.74 31.00 -4.84
C LYS A 321 30.51 29.85 -3.88
N LYS A 322 30.71 30.07 -2.57
CA LYS A 322 30.52 29.06 -1.53
C LYS A 322 29.03 28.69 -1.38
N GLU A 323 28.13 29.67 -1.45
CA GLU A 323 26.68 29.41 -1.47
C GLU A 323 26.25 28.68 -2.74
N ASN A 324 26.73 29.07 -3.93
CA ASN A 324 26.33 28.45 -5.19
C ASN A 324 26.72 26.96 -5.27
N ILE A 325 27.89 26.60 -4.72
CA ILE A 325 28.31 25.19 -4.61
C ILE A 325 27.38 24.41 -3.67
N ASN A 326 27.06 24.96 -2.48
CA ASN A 326 26.14 24.31 -1.53
C ASN A 326 24.74 24.11 -2.15
N LEU A 327 24.21 25.12 -2.83
CA LEU A 327 22.88 25.06 -3.43
C LEU A 327 22.82 24.05 -4.60
N ASN A 328 23.87 23.94 -5.40
CA ASN A 328 23.95 22.92 -6.47
C ASN A 328 24.06 21.50 -5.92
N GLU A 329 24.76 21.29 -4.80
CA GLU A 329 24.79 20.01 -4.11
C GLU A 329 23.41 19.64 -3.54
N GLU A 330 22.67 20.60 -2.97
CA GLU A 330 21.30 20.38 -2.50
C GLU A 330 20.33 20.08 -3.64
N ILE A 331 20.39 20.81 -4.76
CA ILE A 331 19.56 20.55 -5.96
C ILE A 331 19.83 19.15 -6.51
N ALA A 332 21.10 18.72 -6.58
CA ALA A 332 21.45 17.38 -7.03
C ALA A 332 20.92 16.29 -6.08
N SER A 333 20.97 16.55 -4.76
CA SER A 333 20.44 15.63 -3.75
C SER A 333 18.91 15.48 -3.84
N LEU A 334 18.18 16.58 -4.07
CA LEU A 334 16.73 16.59 -4.16
C LEU A 334 16.24 16.01 -5.50
N ALA A 335 16.93 16.29 -6.62
CA ALA A 335 16.61 15.71 -7.92
C ALA A 335 16.74 14.18 -7.94
N ASN A 336 17.71 13.63 -7.18
CA ASN A 336 17.87 12.19 -7.04
C ASN A 336 16.81 11.57 -6.11
N LYS A 337 16.34 12.30 -5.10
CA LYS A 337 15.19 11.87 -4.27
C LYS A 337 13.89 11.84 -5.05
N LEU A 338 13.63 12.84 -5.91
CA LEU A 338 12.40 12.91 -6.71
C LEU A 338 12.32 11.79 -7.77
N LYS A 339 13.44 11.47 -8.43
CA LYS A 339 13.51 10.32 -9.36
C LYS A 339 13.33 8.96 -8.70
N GLY A 340 13.40 8.87 -7.37
CA GLY A 340 13.16 7.64 -6.62
C GLY A 340 11.75 7.50 -6.06
N ALA A 341 10.90 8.53 -6.22
CA ALA A 341 9.52 8.59 -5.71
C ALA A 341 8.43 8.47 -6.81
N GLN A 342 8.83 8.56 -8.09
CA GLN A 342 8.07 8.08 -9.25
C GLN A 342 8.37 6.60 -9.48
#